data_AF-A0AAE1RJQ6-F1
#
_entry.id   AF-A0AAE1RJQ6-F1
#
_cell.length_a   1.000
_cell.length_b   1.000
_cell.length_c   1.000
_cell.angle_alpha   90.00
_cell.angle_beta   90.00
_cell.angle_gamma   90.00
#
_symmetry.space_group_name_H-M   'P 1'
#
loop_
_entity.id
_entity.type
_entity.pdbx_description
1 polymer ?
#
loop_
_entity_poly.entity_id
_entity_poly.type
_entity_poly.pdbx_seq_one_letter_code
_entity_poly.pdbx_strand_id
1 'polypeptide(L)'
;MCSKLAVDFYCGMPRDRSSRLKDKNGEKLQHTLWVSSFSEYTVVDVTHVVKISPNIPIDKASLLACGVSTGLGAAWKVAEVAEGSTVAIFGLGAVGWD
;
A
#
# COMPACT_ATOMS: atom_id res chain seq x y z
N MET A 1 9.15 10.32 10.63
CA MET A 1 7.88 10.77 10.02
C MET A 1 7.09 11.50 11.09
N CYS A 2 6.96 12.83 10.98
CA CYS A 2 6.08 13.61 11.86
C CYS A 2 4.95 14.17 10.99
N SER A 3 3.80 13.50 10.98
CA SER A 3 2.61 13.90 10.23
C SER A 3 1.51 14.38 11.18
N LYS A 4 0.74 15.40 10.77
CA LYS A 4 -0.44 15.90 11.52
C LYS A 4 -1.60 14.89 11.57
N LEU A 5 -1.56 13.84 10.74
CA LEU A 5 -2.46 12.71 10.86
C LEU A 5 -1.97 11.78 11.97
N ALA A 6 -2.80 11.62 13.00
CA ALA A 6 -2.69 10.49 13.91
C ALA A 6 -2.98 9.22 13.10
N VAL A 7 -1.92 8.54 12.67
CA VAL A 7 -2.06 7.21 12.07
C VAL A 7 -2.22 6.25 13.24
N ASP A 8 -3.48 5.96 13.59
CA ASP A 8 -3.80 4.97 14.61
C ASP A 8 -3.52 3.58 14.01
N PHE A 9 -2.28 3.13 14.13
CA PHE A 9 -1.85 1.82 13.66
C PHE A 9 -2.39 0.74 14.60
N TYR A 10 -3.63 0.32 14.37
CA TYR A 10 -4.20 -0.84 15.02
C TYR A 10 -4.40 -1.97 14.02
N CYS A 11 -4.24 -3.20 14.53
CA CYS A 11 -4.12 -4.40 13.72
C CYS A 11 -5.47 -5.10 13.41
N GLY A 12 -6.56 -4.33 13.29
CA GLY A 12 -7.91 -4.85 13.03
C GLY A 12 -8.60 -4.13 11.88
N MET A 13 -9.83 -4.52 11.53
CA MET A 13 -10.59 -3.85 10.47
C MET A 13 -10.89 -2.38 10.81
N PRO A 14 -10.79 -1.44 9.85
CA PRO A 14 -11.02 -0.01 10.05
C PRO A 14 -12.34 0.37 10.76
N ARG A 15 -13.39 -0.46 10.61
CA ARG A 15 -14.74 -0.14 11.09
C ARG A 15 -15.06 -0.64 12.50
N ASP A 16 -14.59 -1.84 12.84
CA ASP A 16 -15.02 -2.54 14.06
C ASP A 16 -13.85 -3.09 14.90
N ARG A 17 -12.61 -2.81 14.49
CA ARG A 17 -11.37 -3.25 15.14
C ARG A 17 -11.23 -4.75 15.32
N SER A 18 -12.09 -5.54 14.70
CA SER A 18 -12.07 -7.00 14.79
C SER A 18 -11.26 -7.59 13.65
N SER A 19 -10.95 -8.89 13.74
CA SER A 19 -10.25 -9.60 12.67
C SER A 19 -11.21 -10.45 11.84
N ARG A 20 -10.91 -10.55 10.55
CA ARG A 20 -11.51 -11.49 9.58
C ARG A 20 -10.64 -12.71 9.31
N LEU A 21 -9.42 -12.75 9.84
CA LEU A 21 -8.45 -13.80 9.60
C LEU A 21 -8.31 -14.68 10.84
N LYS A 22 -8.25 -15.99 10.61
CA LYS A 22 -7.97 -16.99 11.63
C LYS A 22 -6.89 -17.93 11.12
N ASP A 23 -6.08 -18.45 12.04
CA ASP A 23 -5.13 -19.50 11.72
C ASP A 23 -5.85 -20.87 11.60
N LYS A 24 -5.08 -21.92 11.36
CA LYS A 24 -5.60 -23.29 11.25
C LYS A 24 -6.19 -23.82 12.56
N ASN A 25 -5.84 -23.22 13.70
CA ASN A 25 -6.31 -23.59 15.03
C ASN A 25 -7.54 -22.76 15.46
N GLY A 26 -7.94 -21.77 14.65
CA GLY A 26 -9.06 -20.86 14.95
C GLY A 26 -8.66 -19.60 15.72
N GLU A 27 -7.37 -19.41 15.99
CA GLU A 27 -6.83 -18.23 16.66
C GLU A 27 -6.92 -17.02 15.73
N LYS A 28 -7.30 -15.86 16.29
CA LYS A 28 -7.47 -14.64 15.50
C LYS A 28 -6.11 -14.10 15.06
N LEU A 29 -5.94 -13.95 13.75
CA LEU A 29 -4.78 -13.30 13.17
C LEU A 29 -5.00 -11.80 13.06
N GLN A 30 -3.95 -11.03 13.17
CA GLN A 30 -3.98 -9.58 13.05
C GLN A 30 -3.98 -9.15 11.58
N HIS A 31 -4.68 -8.06 11.26
CA HIS A 31 -4.63 -7.44 9.94
C HIS A 31 -3.40 -6.53 9.80
N THR A 32 -2.78 -6.55 8.62
CA THR A 32 -1.63 -5.69 8.29
C THR A 32 -2.03 -4.68 7.22
N LEU A 33 -1.83 -3.39 7.52
CA LEU A 33 -2.17 -2.26 6.66
C LEU A 33 -3.61 -2.32 6.10
N TRP A 34 -4.52 -2.99 6.82
CA TRP A 34 -5.92 -3.20 6.45
C TRP A 34 -6.17 -3.91 5.11
N VAL A 35 -5.13 -4.53 4.52
CA VAL A 35 -5.21 -5.27 3.25
C VAL A 35 -4.85 -6.74 3.44
N SER A 36 -3.81 -7.06 4.21
CA SER A 36 -3.40 -8.44 4.53
C SER A 36 -3.29 -9.35 3.29
N SER A 37 -2.55 -8.91 2.27
CA SER A 37 -2.52 -9.54 0.93
C SER A 37 -1.77 -10.88 0.83
N PHE A 38 -1.13 -11.35 1.90
CA PHE A 38 -0.47 -12.67 1.94
C PHE A 38 -1.43 -13.79 2.35
N SER A 39 -2.62 -13.76 1.78
CA SER A 39 -3.70 -14.74 1.97
C SER A 39 -4.40 -14.91 0.63
N GLU A 40 -4.87 -16.13 0.33
CA GLU A 40 -5.65 -16.39 -0.90
C GLU A 40 -6.94 -15.58 -0.93
N TYR A 41 -7.49 -15.28 0.26
CA TYR A 41 -8.67 -14.43 0.43
C TYR A 41 -8.42 -13.42 1.54
N THR A 42 -8.86 -12.18 1.32
CA THR A 42 -8.82 -11.13 2.33
C THR A 42 -10.12 -10.32 2.29
N VAL A 43 -10.44 -9.69 3.42
CA VAL A 43 -11.59 -8.80 3.55
C VAL A 43 -11.04 -7.39 3.75
N VAL A 44 -11.44 -6.49 2.87
CA VAL A 44 -10.92 -5.12 2.79
C VAL A 44 -12.07 -4.14 2.91
N ASP A 45 -11.84 -2.99 3.54
CA ASP A 45 -12.81 -1.89 3.50
C ASP A 45 -12.91 -1.32 2.08
N VAL A 46 -14.11 -0.90 1.67
CA VAL A 46 -14.32 -0.24 0.38
C VAL A 46 -13.45 1.01 0.20
N THR A 47 -13.03 1.66 1.29
CA THR A 47 -12.12 2.81 1.26
C THR A 47 -10.68 2.46 0.90
N HIS A 48 -10.30 1.18 0.98
CA HIS A 48 -8.95 0.68 0.70
C HIS A 48 -8.88 -0.20 -0.56
N VAL A 49 -9.92 -0.16 -1.40
CA VAL A 49 -9.97 -0.88 -2.68
C VAL A 49 -10.33 0.07 -3.81
N VAL A 50 -9.59 -0.03 -4.91
CA VAL A 50 -9.86 0.73 -6.13
C VAL A 50 -10.09 -0.25 -7.26
N LYS A 51 -11.20 -0.07 -7.97
CA LYS A 51 -11.49 -0.87 -9.18
C LYS A 51 -10.60 -0.39 -10.32
N ILE A 52 -9.80 -1.29 -10.87
CA ILE A 52 -8.98 -1.05 -12.06
C ILE A 52 -9.63 -1.65 -13.31
N SER A 53 -9.15 -1.24 -14.48
CA SER A 53 -9.59 -1.81 -15.76
C SER A 53 -9.23 -3.30 -15.85
N PRO A 54 -10.14 -4.17 -16.33
CA PRO A 54 -9.85 -5.60 -16.50
C PRO A 54 -8.79 -5.88 -17.57
N ASN A 55 -8.46 -4.89 -18.41
CA ASN A 55 -7.44 -5.02 -19.45
C ASN A 55 -6.01 -4.90 -18.91
N ILE A 56 -5.83 -4.53 -17.63
CA ILE A 56 -4.52 -4.38 -17.01
C ILE A 56 -4.13 -5.74 -16.40
N PRO A 57 -2.97 -6.32 -16.78
CA PRO A 57 -2.45 -7.53 -16.16
C PRO A 57 -2.27 -7.35 -14.64
N ILE A 58 -2.83 -8.26 -13.85
CA ILE A 58 -2.89 -8.18 -12.37
C ILE A 58 -1.49 -8.19 -11.75
N ASP A 59 -0.57 -8.98 -12.32
CA ASP A 59 0.83 -9.07 -11.93
C ASP A 59 1.51 -7.69 -11.95
N LYS A 60 1.26 -6.89 -13.00
CA LYS A 60 1.78 -5.53 -13.13
C LYS A 60 1.01 -4.52 -12.27
N ALA A 61 -0.32 -4.66 -12.20
CA ALA A 61 -1.17 -3.77 -11.41
C ALA A 61 -0.83 -3.81 -9.92
N SER A 62 -0.40 -4.97 -9.40
CA SER A 62 -0.02 -5.14 -7.99
C SER A 62 1.08 -4.18 -7.53
N LEU A 63 2.02 -3.82 -8.42
CA LEU A 63 3.14 -2.92 -8.13
C LEU A 63 2.68 -1.47 -7.90
N LEU A 64 1.54 -1.08 -8.48
CA LEU A 64 0.95 0.26 -8.33
C LEU A 64 0.34 0.48 -6.94
N ALA A 65 0.05 -0.59 -6.19
CA ALA A 65 -0.59 -0.48 -4.88
C ALA A 65 0.33 0.10 -3.80
N CYS A 66 1.66 0.08 -4.00
CA CYS A 66 2.61 0.57 -3.00
C CYS A 66 3.86 1.18 -3.65
N GLY A 67 4.87 0.36 -3.95
CA GLY A 67 6.22 0.84 -4.24
C GLY A 67 6.31 1.83 -5.40
N VAL A 68 5.73 1.48 -6.55
CA VAL A 68 5.84 2.28 -7.77
C VAL A 68 5.10 3.61 -7.66
N SER A 69 3.87 3.59 -7.14
CA SER A 69 3.10 4.83 -6.96
C SER A 69 3.72 5.74 -5.90
N THR A 70 4.36 5.18 -4.87
CA THR A 70 5.11 5.95 -3.87
C THR A 70 6.32 6.63 -4.48
N GLY A 71 7.13 5.92 -5.27
CA GLY A 71 8.28 6.49 -5.95
C GLY A 71 7.90 7.61 -6.92
N LEU A 72 6.91 7.34 -7.77
CA LEU A 72 6.40 8.31 -8.74
C LEU A 72 5.82 9.55 -8.04
N GLY A 73 5.04 9.35 -6.98
CA GLY A 73 4.50 10.43 -6.18
C GLY A 73 5.58 11.25 -5.48
N ALA A 74 6.64 10.60 -4.99
CA ALA A 74 7.77 11.30 -4.39
C ALA A 74 8.46 12.24 -5.38
N ALA A 75 8.71 11.79 -6.61
CA ALA A 75 9.35 12.63 -7.64
C ALA A 75 8.43 13.73 -8.17
N TRP A 76 7.21 13.39 -8.60
CA TRP A 76 6.34 14.34 -9.31
C TRP A 76 5.45 15.19 -8.40
N LYS A 77 4.98 14.66 -7.26
CA LYS A 77 4.02 15.35 -6.39
C LYS A 77 4.67 15.98 -5.15
N VAL A 78 5.74 15.40 -4.63
CA VAL A 78 6.38 15.87 -3.39
C VAL A 78 7.61 16.71 -3.70
N ALA A 79 8.52 16.19 -4.53
CA ALA A 79 9.75 16.90 -4.91
C ALA A 79 9.56 17.83 -6.11
N GLU A 80 8.44 17.69 -6.84
CA GLU A 80 8.09 18.52 -7.99
C GLU A 80 9.26 18.67 -8.99
N VAL A 81 9.93 17.57 -9.30
CA VAL A 81 11.11 17.55 -10.17
C VAL A 81 10.77 18.16 -11.53
N ALA A 82 11.52 19.18 -11.91
CA ALA A 82 11.39 19.83 -13.22
C ALA A 82 12.33 19.19 -14.26
N GLU A 83 11.97 19.31 -15.53
CA GLU A 83 12.83 18.91 -16.64
C GLU A 83 14.18 19.62 -16.57
N GLY A 84 15.28 18.88 -16.80
CA GLY A 84 16.64 19.40 -16.70
C GLY A 84 17.22 19.47 -15.28
N SER A 85 16.47 19.06 -14.25
CA SER A 85 16.98 18.97 -12.87
C SER A 85 17.97 17.80 -12.70
N THR A 86 19.00 18.00 -11.87
CA THR A 86 19.86 16.90 -11.40
C THR A 86 19.25 16.29 -10.13
N VAL A 87 18.91 15.01 -10.19
CA VAL A 87 18.30 14.26 -9.08
C VAL A 87 19.27 13.23 -8.54
N ALA A 88 19.32 13.06 -7.22
CA ALA A 88 20.03 11.97 -6.56
C ALA A 88 19.03 11.04 -5.86
N ILE A 89 19.05 9.76 -6.22
CA ILE A 89 18.20 8.73 -5.61
C ILE A 89 19.07 7.88 -4.67
N PHE A 90 18.70 7.84 -3.40
CA PHE A 90 19.39 7.02 -2.40
C PHE A 90 18.59 5.73 -2.16
N GLY A 91 18.99 4.65 -2.85
CA GLY A 91 18.40 3.32 -2.74
C GLY A 91 17.57 2.92 -3.97
N LEU A 92 17.99 1.86 -4.65
CA LEU A 92 17.42 1.38 -5.93
C LEU A 92 16.48 0.17 -5.73
N GLY A 93 15.63 0.24 -4.71
CA GLY A 93 14.60 -0.77 -4.45
C GLY A 93 13.29 -0.49 -5.20
N ALA A 94 12.21 -1.20 -4.86
CA ALA A 94 10.91 -1.08 -5.55
C ALA A 94 10.27 0.34 -5.53
N VAL A 95 10.71 1.21 -4.62
CA VAL A 95 10.27 2.62 -4.53
C VAL A 95 11.19 3.56 -5.30
N GLY A 96 12.50 3.27 -5.33
CA GLY A 96 13.51 4.15 -5.93
C GLY A 96 13.90 3.77 -7.34
N TRP A 97 13.14 2.86 -7.97
CA TRP A 97 13.40 2.46 -9.34
C TRP A 97 12.88 3.55 -10.28
N ASP A 98 13.82 4.30 -10.85
CA ASP A 98 13.70 5.13 -12.03
C ASP A 98 14.61 4.52 -13.12
#